data_AF-A0A2H0UFW7-F1
#
_entry.id   AF-A0A2H0UFW7-F1
#
_cell.length_a   1.000
_cell.length_b   1.000
_cell.length_c   1.000
_cell.angle_alpha   90.00
_cell.angle_beta   90.00
_cell.angle_gamma   90.00
#
_symmetry.space_group_name_H-M   'P 1'
#
loop_
_entity.id
_entity.type
_entity.pdbx_description
1 polymer ?
#
loop_
_entity_poly.entity_id
_entity_poly.type
_entity_poly.pdbx_seq_one_letter_code
_entity_poly.pdbx_strand_id
1 'polypeptide(L)'
;MSKAGLISLFGIILALLPFFGIPSAVKMSLFVILGMAIAGLGFLVREERRWLLRALSGEHKTDAYTESDTHGQGYAETIKEN
;
A
#
# COMPACT_ATOMS: atom_id res chain seq x y z
N MET A 1 2.73 -3.89 -16.92
CA MET A 1 1.66 -2.86 -17.07
C MET A 1 1.35 -2.26 -15.71
N SER A 2 1.09 -0.95 -15.62
CA SER A 2 0.68 -0.32 -14.36
C SER A 2 -0.65 -0.91 -13.87
N LYS A 3 -0.76 -1.22 -12.57
CA LYS A 3 -1.98 -1.76 -11.94
C LYS A 3 -3.18 -0.82 -12.13
N ALA A 4 -2.94 0.49 -12.13
CA ALA A 4 -3.94 1.50 -12.47
C ALA A 4 -4.43 1.39 -13.92
N GLY A 5 -3.53 1.05 -14.85
CA GLY A 5 -3.89 0.82 -16.26
C GLY A 5 -4.81 -0.39 -16.43
N LEU A 6 -4.59 -1.47 -15.67
CA LEU A 6 -5.47 -2.64 -15.65
C LEU A 6 -6.86 -2.31 -15.09
N ILE A 7 -6.93 -1.52 -14.00
CA ILE A 7 -8.21 -1.07 -13.43
C ILE A 7 -8.99 -0.23 -14.44
N SER A 8 -8.33 0.74 -15.09
CA SER A 8 -8.97 1.58 -16.10
C SER A 8 -9.43 0.76 -17.31
N LEU A 9 -8.62 -0.20 -17.77
CA LEU A 9 -8.98 -1.08 -18.88
C LEU A 9 -10.22 -1.93 -18.55
N PHE A 10 -10.23 -2.57 -17.38
CA PHE A 10 -11.38 -3.35 -16.94
C PHE A 10 -12.62 -2.47 -16.74
N GLY A 11 -12.46 -1.26 -16.23
CA GLY A 11 -13.56 -0.30 -16.11
C GLY A 11 -14.17 0.08 -17.46
N ILE A 12 -13.34 0.32 -18.48
CA ILE A 12 -13.80 0.63 -19.84
C ILE A 12 -14.54 -0.58 -20.45
N ILE A 13 -13.98 -1.78 -20.32
CA ILE A 13 -14.63 -3.02 -20.80
C ILE A 13 -15.99 -3.20 -20.13
N LEU A 14 -16.06 -2.98 -18.82
CA LEU A 14 -17.30 -3.09 -18.03
C LEU A 14 -18.35 -2.06 -18.47
N ALA A 15 -17.93 -0.81 -18.75
CA ALA A 15 -18.81 0.25 -19.22
C ALA A 15 -19.35 -0.01 -20.63
N LEU A 16 -18.59 -0.71 -21.48
CA LEU A 16 -19.02 -1.09 -22.83
C LEU A 16 -19.86 -2.36 -22.88
N LEU A 17 -19.76 -3.22 -21.86
CA LEU A 17 -20.48 -4.49 -21.77
C LEU A 17 -22.01 -4.42 -21.95
N PRO A 18 -22.76 -3.42 -21.44
CA PRO A 18 -24.21 -3.36 -21.64
C PRO A 18 -24.62 -3.18 -23.11
N PHE A 19 -23.74 -2.59 -23.93
CA PHE A 19 -23.99 -2.34 -25.37
C PHE A 19 -23.83 -3.60 -26.23
N PHE A 20 -23.26 -4.67 -25.68
CA PHE A 20 -23.20 -5.95 -26.38
C PHE A 20 -24.54 -6.68 -26.25
N GLY A 21 -25.07 -7.17 -27.38
CA GLY A 21 -26.34 -7.92 -27.49
C GLY A 21 -26.30 -9.34 -26.89
N ILE A 22 -25.50 -9.56 -25.85
CA ILE A 22 -25.28 -10.85 -25.20
C ILE A 22 -26.48 -11.21 -24.31
N PRO A 23 -26.80 -12.49 -24.06
CA PRO A 23 -27.82 -12.89 -23.10
C PRO A 23 -27.58 -12.30 -21.69
N SER A 24 -28.67 -11.88 -21.02
CA SER A 24 -28.61 -11.15 -19.73
C SER A 24 -27.87 -11.94 -18.63
N ALA A 25 -28.05 -13.25 -18.59
CA ALA A 25 -27.38 -14.12 -17.62
C ALA A 25 -25.85 -14.09 -17.76
N VAL A 26 -25.34 -14.09 -19.00
CA VAL A 26 -23.90 -14.04 -19.28
C VAL A 26 -23.34 -12.64 -19.00
N LYS A 27 -24.11 -11.58 -19.26
CA LYS A 27 -23.71 -10.22 -18.88
C LYS A 27 -23.57 -10.08 -17.37
N MET A 28 -24.53 -10.60 -16.61
CA MET A 28 -24.49 -10.59 -15.14
C MET A 28 -23.25 -11.29 -14.60
N SER A 29 -22.93 -12.49 -15.08
CA SER A 29 -21.74 -13.21 -14.62
C SER A 29 -20.45 -12.45 -14.95
N LEU A 30 -20.35 -11.86 -16.15
CA LEU A 30 -19.20 -11.05 -16.53
C LEU A 30 -19.09 -9.79 -15.66
N PHE A 31 -20.20 -9.10 -15.40
CA PHE A 31 -20.24 -7.92 -14.54
C PHE A 31 -19.71 -8.23 -13.13
N VAL A 32 -20.15 -9.34 -12.55
CA VAL A 32 -19.72 -9.77 -11.21
C VAL A 32 -18.22 -10.09 -11.20
N ILE A 33 -17.73 -10.85 -12.18
CA ILE A 33 -16.32 -11.25 -12.26
C ILE A 33 -15.41 -10.03 -12.46
N LEU A 34 -15.73 -9.17 -13.42
CA LEU A 34 -14.96 -7.95 -13.69
C LEU A 34 -15.03 -6.97 -12.51
N GLY A 35 -16.21 -6.80 -11.90
CA GLY A 35 -16.38 -5.96 -10.72
C GLY A 35 -15.52 -6.44 -9.55
N MET A 36 -15.47 -7.75 -9.32
CA MET A 36 -14.64 -8.35 -8.26
C MET A 36 -13.14 -8.18 -8.55
N ALA A 37 -12.72 -8.35 -9.81
CA ALA A 37 -11.33 -8.11 -10.23
C ALA A 37 -10.92 -6.64 -10.05
N ILE A 38 -11.79 -5.70 -10.42
CA ILE A 38 -11.56 -4.25 -10.22
C ILE A 38 -11.48 -3.92 -8.72
N ALA A 39 -12.38 -4.46 -7.90
CA ALA A 39 -12.36 -4.22 -6.45
C ALA A 39 -11.07 -4.74 -5.80
N GLY A 40 -10.63 -5.96 -6.16
CA GLY A 40 -9.38 -6.52 -5.67
C GLY A 40 -8.15 -5.71 -6.08
N LEU A 41 -8.06 -5.34 -7.37
CA LEU A 41 -6.96 -4.49 -7.87
C LEU A 41 -6.98 -3.10 -7.23
N GLY A 42 -8.16 -2.52 -7.02
CA GLY A 42 -8.33 -1.23 -6.34
C GLY A 42 -7.84 -1.27 -4.89
N PHE A 43 -8.09 -2.37 -4.18
CA PHE A 43 -7.56 -2.57 -2.83
C PHE A 43 -6.03 -2.63 -2.83
N LEU A 44 -5.45 -3.39 -3.76
CA LEU A 44 -4.00 -3.54 -3.89
C LEU A 44 -3.31 -2.20 -4.23
N VAL A 45 -3.87 -1.42 -5.14
CA VAL A 45 -3.36 -0.08 -5.49
C VAL A 45 -3.51 0.90 -4.32
N ARG A 46 -4.59 0.78 -3.53
CA ARG A 46 -4.78 1.62 -2.33
C ARG A 46 -3.70 1.36 -1.30
N GLU A 47 -3.28 0.11 -1.14
CA GLU A 47 -2.21 -0.26 -0.23
C GLU A 47 -0.86 0.30 -0.70
N GLU A 48 -0.49 0.08 -1.97
CA GLU A 48 0.73 0.68 -2.56
C GLU A 48 0.75 2.20 -2.43
N ARG A 49 -0.39 2.86 -2.66
CA ARG A 49 -0.49 4.32 -2.49
C ARG A 49 -0.25 4.74 -1.04
N ARG A 50 -0.69 3.97 -0.04
CA ARG A 50 -0.37 4.27 1.37
C ARG A 50 1.12 4.12 1.65
N TRP A 51 1.76 3.08 1.13
CA TRP A 51 3.20 2.87 1.27
C TRP A 51 4.01 3.99 0.62
N LEU A 52 3.63 4.39 -0.60
CA LEU A 52 4.24 5.51 -1.32
C LEU A 52 4.02 6.84 -0.59
N LEU A 53 2.80 7.09 -0.10
CA LEU A 53 2.51 8.30 0.66
C LEU A 53 3.27 8.33 1.99
N ARG A 54 3.48 7.18 2.66
CA ARG A 54 4.31 7.09 3.87
C ARG A 54 5.79 7.36 3.56
N ALA A 55 6.30 6.83 2.46
CA ALA A 55 7.66 7.10 1.99
C ALA A 55 7.86 8.58 1.61
N LEU A 56 6.85 9.21 0.99
CA LEU A 56 6.86 10.62 0.60
C LEU A 56 6.57 11.58 1.76
N SER A 57 5.76 11.18 2.76
CA SER A 57 5.42 12.02 3.91
C SER A 57 6.55 12.17 4.93
N GLY A 58 7.69 11.51 4.69
CA GLY A 58 8.90 11.76 5.42
C GLY A 58 8.94 11.08 6.77
N GLU A 59 9.62 9.95 6.81
CA GLU A 59 10.42 9.58 7.97
C GLU A 59 11.86 9.33 7.49
N HIS A 60 12.45 10.38 6.90
CA HIS A 60 13.89 10.66 7.02
C HIS A 60 14.17 11.46 8.31
N LYS A 61 13.28 11.37 9.29
CA LYS A 61 13.57 11.78 10.66
C LYS A 61 13.85 10.52 11.47
N THR A 62 15.13 10.36 11.78
CA THR A 62 15.62 9.74 13.01
C THR A 62 15.43 8.23 13.15
N ASP A 63 16.01 7.44 12.25
CA ASP A 63 16.81 6.29 12.71
C ASP A 63 18.20 6.81 13.14
N ALA A 64 18.20 7.77 14.07
CA ALA A 64 19.30 7.90 15.00
C ALA A 64 19.05 6.79 16.03
N TYR A 65 19.38 5.56 15.64
CA TYR A 65 19.58 4.46 16.58
C TYR A 65 20.60 4.96 17.62
N THR A 66 20.06 5.51 18.70
CA THR A 66 20.79 5.77 19.94
C THR A 66 20.77 4.44 20.68
N GLU A 67 21.37 3.42 20.07
CA GLU A 67 21.74 2.19 20.76
C GLU A 67 23.25 2.23 20.96
N SER A 68 23.66 3.10 21.88
CA SER A 68 24.83 2.84 22.70
C SER A 68 24.65 3.53 24.05
N ASP A 69 23.62 3.10 24.78
CA ASP A 69 23.65 3.09 26.25
C ASP A 69 24.72 2.08 26.73
N THR A 70 25.97 2.29 26.33
CA THR A 70 27.16 1.62 26.84
C THR A 70 28.09 2.62 27.53
N HIS A 71 27.51 3.57 28.27
CA HIS A 71 28.21 4.26 29.35
C HIS A 71 27.37 4.26 30.64
N GLY A 72 26.80 3.09 30.95
CA GLY A 72 26.18 2.76 32.25
C GLY A 72 27.10 2.01 33.22
N GLN A 73 28.40 1.88 32.93
CA GLN A 73 29.39 1.23 33.80
C GLN A 73 30.76 1.90 33.61
N GLY A 74 31.26 2.66 34.59
CA GLY A 74 32.65 3.14 34.55
C GLY A 74 33.05 4.38 35.35
N TYR A 75 32.14 5.12 36.00
CA TYR A 75 32.51 6.27 36.85
C TYR A 75 32.01 6.14 38.29
N ALA A 76 31.95 4.90 38.80
CA ALA A 76 31.72 4.61 40.22
C ALA A 76 33.03 4.33 40.98
N GLU A 77 34.17 4.85 40.50
CA GLU A 77 35.48 4.58 41.12
C GLU A 77 36.43 5.79 41.09
N THR A 78 35.91 6.99 41.32
CA THR A 78 36.71 8.09 41.89
C THR A 78 36.01 8.62 43.13
N ILE A 79 36.09 7.74 44.12
CA ILE A 79 35.86 8.00 45.54
C ILE A 79 36.56 9.31 45.92
N LYS A 80 35.73 10.27 46.35
CA LYS A 80 35.90 11.12 47.53
C LYS A 80 37.27 11.76 47.71
N GLU A 81 37.32 13.03 47.30
CA GLU A 81 37.65 14.16 48.16
C GLU A 81 37.70 13.80 49.66
N ASN A 82 38.93 13.63 50.18
CA ASN A 82 39.41 14.14 51.47
C ASN A 82 40.94 14.01 51.55
#